data_AF-A0A2R5G204-F1
#
_entry.id   AF-A0A2R5G204-F1
#
_cell.length_a   1.000
_cell.length_b   1.000
_cell.length_c   1.000
_cell.angle_alpha   90.00
_cell.angle_beta   90.00
_cell.angle_gamma   90.00
#
_symmetry.space_group_name_H-M   'P 1'
#
loop_
_entity.id
_entity.type
_entity.pdbx_description
1 polymer ?
#
loop_
_entity_poly.entity_id
_entity_poly.type
_entity_poly.pdbx_seq_one_letter_code
_entity_poly.pdbx_strand_id
1 'polypeptide(L)'
;MITKVKANKSFRGTTKYVLEKEKAKIIGGNMYGKSTNQLVEQFTLSAHLNPQLKDPCYHLMLSVPKNDRTLNDDELANLSQRHLASVIVLSRLQGDESQVKQPDKRIDDSKLKQLVDDFIETELPAYDFFIARHSDKEHDHTHIVASRVNNLDGKSIRTWNNFAHSEHSARLLEREFQLTPVQSSWESKQKAMTRNQLERVERDGLPGEEIMRRAIEQVAVNKPTIQELIEQLWREHQVKAIVSYYGHGGVRGIKFGIDIGSVNEDGSPRLLWKQGGNLNKYKCSFTKLQTELGINYDPLRDDSEIKRLNKFLESVDNSQLNQQVISTILPKKAQAIAETKHQLAPAKSDAKQRASSELINTISDLISQSVVESTLSETLPQLTEQLSQVRQQSEAVRTAFDDLESAITQELQSHVEKRAILSIFDYIEQSTVSSALTETVLELTQQLSQYKEGLVLQLKLHLKTWMQCLRLSCNHI
;
A
#
# COMPACT_ATOMS: atom_id res chain seq x y z
N MET A 1 9.64 -2.93 -18.60
CA MET A 1 8.42 -2.84 -17.77
C MET A 1 8.61 -3.55 -16.43
N ILE A 2 7.94 -3.04 -15.39
CA ILE A 2 7.85 -3.70 -14.09
C ILE A 2 6.39 -4.07 -13.86
N THR A 3 6.14 -5.33 -13.50
CA THR A 3 4.78 -5.83 -13.26
C THR A 3 4.67 -6.50 -11.89
N LYS A 4 3.45 -6.51 -11.35
CA LYS A 4 3.14 -7.18 -10.09
C LYS A 4 1.72 -7.70 -10.12
N VAL A 5 1.50 -8.91 -9.62
CA VAL A 5 0.18 -9.53 -9.53
C VAL A 5 -0.09 -9.92 -8.09
N LYS A 6 -1.30 -9.63 -7.62
CA LYS A 6 -1.82 -10.10 -6.33
C LYS A 6 -3.21 -10.69 -6.52
N ALA A 7 -3.46 -11.78 -5.80
CA ALA A 7 -4.81 -12.24 -5.53
C ALA A 7 -5.22 -11.74 -4.14
N ASN A 8 -6.32 -11.00 -4.08
CA ASN A 8 -6.83 -10.33 -2.90
C ASN A 8 -8.20 -10.92 -2.52
N LYS A 9 -8.50 -10.87 -1.22
CA LYS A 9 -9.78 -11.34 -0.66
C LYS A 9 -10.96 -10.41 -0.94
N SER A 10 -10.71 -9.13 -1.18
CA SER A 10 -11.75 -8.10 -1.19
C SER A 10 -11.71 -7.28 -2.47
N PHE A 11 -12.82 -7.28 -3.22
CA PHE A 11 -13.07 -6.33 -4.29
C PHE A 11 -13.13 -4.91 -3.74
N ARG A 12 -13.94 -4.66 -2.70
CA ARG A 12 -14.08 -3.33 -2.08
C ARG A 12 -12.75 -2.74 -1.64
N GLY A 13 -11.95 -3.49 -0.89
CA GLY A 13 -10.65 -3.00 -0.43
C GLY A 13 -9.69 -2.69 -1.57
N THR A 14 -9.69 -3.51 -2.63
CA THR A 14 -8.82 -3.33 -3.79
C THR A 14 -9.28 -2.15 -4.65
N THR A 15 -10.56 -2.08 -4.99
CA THR A 15 -11.15 -0.99 -5.77
C THR A 15 -10.98 0.35 -5.06
N LYS A 16 -11.22 0.39 -3.74
CA LYS A 16 -10.98 1.57 -2.90
C LYS A 16 -9.52 2.03 -2.97
N TYR A 17 -8.59 1.10 -2.76
CA TYR A 17 -7.15 1.37 -2.84
C TYR A 17 -6.72 1.96 -4.20
N VAL A 18 -7.36 1.51 -5.28
CA VAL A 18 -7.06 1.97 -6.64
C VAL A 18 -7.76 3.30 -6.96
N LEU A 19 -9.06 3.45 -6.72
CA LEU A 19 -9.81 4.60 -7.21
C LEU A 19 -9.78 5.83 -6.31
N GLU A 20 -9.54 5.68 -5.00
CA GLU A 20 -9.54 6.83 -4.08
C GLU A 20 -8.18 7.55 -4.01
N LYS A 21 -7.29 7.29 -4.97
CA LYS A 21 -6.10 8.13 -5.15
C LYS A 21 -6.50 9.38 -5.92
N GLU A 22 -6.00 10.53 -5.48
CA GLU A 22 -6.35 11.86 -6.04
C GLU A 22 -6.23 11.94 -7.57
N LYS A 23 -5.23 11.25 -8.14
CA LYS A 23 -4.96 11.23 -9.59
C LYS A 23 -5.32 9.89 -10.26
N ALA A 24 -6.24 9.12 -9.68
CA ALA A 24 -6.73 7.90 -10.31
C ALA A 24 -7.75 8.24 -11.39
N LYS A 25 -7.60 7.64 -12.57
CA LYS A 25 -8.54 7.75 -13.67
C LYS A 25 -8.81 6.37 -14.26
N ILE A 26 -10.07 5.97 -14.39
CA ILE A 26 -10.44 4.77 -15.15
C ILE A 26 -10.21 5.07 -16.63
N ILE A 27 -9.40 4.24 -17.29
CA ILE A 27 -9.00 4.40 -18.70
C ILE A 27 -9.48 3.25 -19.59
N GLY A 28 -10.03 2.17 -19.01
CA GLY A 28 -10.50 1.02 -19.77
C GLY A 28 -11.09 -0.08 -18.91
N GLY A 29 -11.44 -1.20 -19.53
CA GLY A 29 -12.19 -2.30 -18.93
C GLY A 29 -13.53 -2.54 -19.62
N ASN A 30 -14.24 -3.56 -19.16
CA ASN A 30 -15.58 -3.90 -19.66
C ASN A 30 -16.71 -3.60 -18.66
N MET A 31 -16.36 -3.12 -17.47
CA MET A 31 -17.33 -2.79 -16.43
C MET A 31 -17.94 -1.40 -16.66
N TYR A 32 -19.25 -1.27 -16.41
CA TYR A 32 -19.98 0.00 -16.58
C TYR A 32 -19.81 0.96 -15.39
N GLY A 33 -19.37 0.44 -14.24
CA GLY A 33 -19.31 1.19 -12.99
C GLY A 33 -18.22 2.25 -13.04
N LYS A 34 -18.50 3.44 -12.49
CA LYS A 34 -17.51 4.53 -12.41
C LYS A 34 -17.10 4.87 -10.99
N SER A 35 -17.86 4.38 -10.01
CA SER A 35 -17.56 4.53 -8.58
C SER A 35 -17.16 3.20 -7.96
N THR A 36 -16.47 3.27 -6.81
CA THR A 36 -16.12 2.09 -6.01
C THR A 36 -17.34 1.21 -5.74
N ASN A 37 -18.49 1.79 -5.39
CA ASN A 37 -19.70 1.02 -5.07
C ASN A 37 -20.26 0.30 -6.29
N GLN A 38 -20.40 0.98 -7.43
CA GLN A 38 -20.93 0.39 -8.67
C GLN A 38 -20.04 -0.74 -9.21
N LEU A 39 -18.72 -0.58 -9.12
CA LEU A 39 -17.78 -1.62 -9.55
C LEU A 39 -17.81 -2.82 -8.61
N VAL A 40 -17.87 -2.58 -7.30
CA VAL A 40 -17.97 -3.67 -6.30
C VAL A 40 -19.26 -4.46 -6.45
N GLU A 41 -20.37 -3.79 -6.75
CA GLU A 41 -21.65 -4.44 -7.03
C GLU A 41 -21.55 -5.41 -8.21
N GLN A 42 -20.98 -4.96 -9.34
CA GLN A 42 -20.72 -5.83 -10.50
C GLN A 42 -19.83 -7.01 -10.15
N PHE A 43 -18.68 -6.77 -9.50
CA PHE A 43 -17.79 -7.85 -9.09
C PHE A 43 -18.47 -8.87 -8.18
N THR A 44 -19.42 -8.43 -7.36
CA THR A 44 -20.14 -9.30 -6.44
C THR A 44 -20.97 -10.33 -7.21
N LEU A 45 -21.51 -10.00 -8.39
CA LEU A 45 -22.21 -10.96 -9.24
C LEU A 45 -21.27 -12.11 -9.67
N SER A 46 -20.08 -11.79 -10.15
CA SER A 46 -19.07 -12.81 -10.51
C SER A 46 -18.63 -13.66 -9.32
N ALA A 47 -18.53 -13.07 -8.12
CA ALA A 47 -18.12 -13.76 -6.91
C ALA A 47 -19.13 -14.84 -6.47
N HIS A 48 -20.43 -14.59 -6.68
CA HIS A 48 -21.50 -15.54 -6.36
C HIS A 48 -21.47 -16.81 -7.21
N LEU A 49 -20.85 -16.77 -8.40
CA LEU A 49 -20.66 -17.95 -9.23
C LEU A 49 -19.62 -18.93 -8.65
N ASN A 50 -18.76 -18.45 -7.73
CA ASN A 50 -17.77 -19.28 -7.06
C ASN A 50 -17.54 -18.84 -5.60
N PRO A 51 -18.52 -19.07 -4.70
CA PRO A 51 -18.50 -18.51 -3.34
C PRO A 51 -17.42 -19.12 -2.45
N GLN A 52 -16.83 -20.25 -2.85
CA GLN A 52 -15.74 -20.91 -2.10
C GLN A 52 -14.35 -20.32 -2.40
N LEU A 53 -14.25 -19.44 -3.40
CA LEU A 53 -12.98 -18.85 -3.79
C LEU A 53 -12.52 -17.81 -2.75
N LYS A 54 -11.43 -18.13 -2.04
CA LYS A 54 -10.90 -17.29 -0.94
C LYS A 54 -10.40 -15.92 -1.37
N ASP A 55 -9.78 -15.82 -2.55
CA ASP A 55 -9.11 -14.61 -3.02
C ASP A 55 -9.64 -14.20 -4.41
N PRO A 56 -10.93 -13.81 -4.55
CA PRO A 56 -11.59 -13.69 -5.85
C PRO A 56 -11.12 -12.49 -6.69
N CYS A 57 -10.44 -11.52 -6.08
CA CYS A 57 -10.02 -10.28 -6.75
C CYS A 57 -8.58 -10.38 -7.25
N TYR A 58 -8.37 -10.17 -8.54
CA TYR A 58 -7.06 -9.97 -9.14
C TYR A 58 -6.70 -8.50 -9.17
N HIS A 59 -5.49 -8.19 -8.72
CA HIS A 59 -4.93 -6.86 -8.74
C HIS A 59 -3.56 -6.90 -9.41
N LEU A 60 -3.50 -6.43 -10.64
CA LEU A 60 -2.28 -6.35 -11.42
C LEU A 60 -1.81 -4.89 -11.47
N MET A 61 -0.51 -4.69 -11.36
CA MET A 61 0.13 -3.39 -11.52
C MET A 61 1.13 -3.48 -12.65
N LEU A 62 1.17 -2.42 -13.47
CA LEU A 62 2.05 -2.34 -14.59
C LEU A 62 2.67 -0.94 -14.66
N SER A 63 3.99 -0.90 -14.81
CA SER A 63 4.75 0.34 -14.96
C SER A 63 5.66 0.26 -16.18
N VAL A 64 5.54 1.25 -17.06
CA VAL A 64 6.39 1.45 -18.23
C VAL A 64 7.77 1.95 -17.77
N PRO A 65 8.88 1.57 -18.42
CA PRO A 65 10.20 2.10 -18.11
C PRO A 65 10.27 3.64 -18.14
N LYS A 66 11.04 4.21 -17.21
CA LYS A 66 11.14 5.67 -17.02
C LYS A 66 11.68 6.43 -18.25
N ASN A 67 12.52 5.77 -19.02
CA ASN A 67 13.22 6.38 -20.16
C ASN A 67 12.46 6.19 -21.49
N ASP A 68 11.33 5.49 -21.46
CA ASP A 68 10.49 5.31 -22.65
C ASP A 68 9.56 6.50 -22.85
N ARG A 69 8.98 6.58 -24.06
CA ARG A 69 7.94 7.54 -24.38
C ARG A 69 6.72 7.38 -23.45
N THR A 70 6.06 8.49 -23.15
CA THR A 70 4.75 8.45 -22.47
C THR A 70 3.72 7.80 -23.39
N LEU A 71 2.96 6.86 -22.85
CA LEU A 71 1.82 6.24 -23.52
C LEU A 71 0.54 7.02 -23.21
N ASN A 72 -0.33 7.18 -24.20
CA ASN A 72 -1.66 7.77 -23.98
C ASN A 72 -2.61 6.77 -23.28
N ASP A 73 -3.83 7.21 -22.93
CA ASP A 73 -4.79 6.37 -22.21
C ASP A 73 -5.19 5.12 -22.99
N ASP A 74 -5.38 5.22 -24.32
CA ASP A 74 -5.77 4.08 -25.16
C ASP A 74 -4.63 3.05 -25.28
N GLU A 75 -3.39 3.53 -25.46
CA GLU A 75 -2.20 2.68 -25.49
C GLU A 75 -1.99 1.97 -24.15
N LEU A 76 -2.16 2.69 -23.03
CA LEU A 76 -2.06 2.11 -21.68
C LEU A 76 -3.19 1.12 -21.40
N ALA A 77 -4.41 1.41 -21.83
CA ALA A 77 -5.55 0.51 -21.69
C ALA A 77 -5.32 -0.78 -22.48
N ASN A 78 -4.91 -0.68 -23.75
CA ASN A 78 -4.58 -1.83 -24.59
C ASN A 78 -3.45 -2.68 -23.99
N LEU A 79 -2.33 -2.04 -23.61
CA LEU A 79 -1.20 -2.73 -23.01
C LEU A 79 -1.57 -3.43 -21.69
N SER A 80 -2.42 -2.80 -20.88
CA SER A 80 -2.91 -3.37 -19.62
C SER A 80 -3.89 -4.54 -19.85
N GLN A 81 -4.77 -4.43 -20.85
CA GLN A 81 -5.68 -5.50 -21.24
C GLN A 81 -4.92 -6.72 -21.75
N ARG A 82 -3.94 -6.53 -22.63
CA ARG A 82 -3.06 -7.60 -23.13
C ARG A 82 -2.26 -8.22 -21.99
N HIS A 83 -1.84 -7.44 -20.99
CA HIS A 83 -1.18 -7.98 -19.80
C HIS A 83 -2.08 -8.91 -18.99
N LEU A 84 -3.33 -8.51 -18.72
CA LEU A 84 -4.31 -9.36 -18.04
C LEU A 84 -4.54 -10.66 -18.82
N ALA A 85 -4.83 -10.56 -20.12
CA ALA A 85 -5.05 -11.71 -20.99
C ALA A 85 -3.84 -12.66 -21.01
N SER A 86 -2.63 -12.12 -21.19
CA SER A 86 -1.39 -12.91 -21.17
C SER A 86 -1.22 -13.70 -19.88
N VAL A 87 -1.46 -13.08 -18.72
CA VAL A 87 -1.34 -13.76 -17.42
C VAL A 87 -2.34 -14.91 -17.30
N ILE A 88 -3.57 -14.74 -17.82
CA ILE A 88 -4.60 -15.78 -17.81
C ILE A 88 -4.23 -16.92 -18.75
N VAL A 89 -3.88 -16.63 -20.00
CA VAL A 89 -3.46 -17.63 -21.00
C VAL A 89 -2.29 -18.46 -20.48
N LEU A 90 -1.23 -17.80 -19.98
CA LEU A 90 -0.07 -18.48 -19.40
C LEU A 90 -0.43 -19.38 -18.21
N SER A 91 -1.41 -18.99 -17.39
CA SER A 91 -1.86 -19.79 -16.25
C SER A 91 -2.58 -21.09 -16.62
N ARG A 92 -3.01 -21.22 -17.89
CA ARG A 92 -3.77 -22.36 -18.42
C ARG A 92 -2.92 -23.31 -19.28
N LEU A 93 -1.72 -22.89 -19.69
CA LEU A 93 -0.81 -23.74 -20.46
C LEU A 93 -0.48 -25.04 -19.71
N GLN A 94 -0.26 -26.11 -20.48
CA GLN A 94 0.08 -27.44 -19.98
C GLN A 94 1.35 -27.96 -20.67
N GLY A 95 1.94 -29.01 -20.11
CA GLY A 95 3.16 -29.63 -20.67
C GLY A 95 4.37 -28.71 -20.66
N ASP A 96 5.29 -28.94 -21.59
CA ASP A 96 6.58 -28.22 -21.65
C ASP A 96 6.39 -26.70 -21.85
N GLU A 97 5.39 -26.30 -22.65
CA GLU A 97 5.09 -24.88 -22.90
C GLU A 97 4.68 -24.08 -21.64
N SER A 98 4.25 -24.75 -20.56
CA SER A 98 3.94 -24.12 -19.27
C SER A 98 5.19 -23.74 -18.45
N GLN A 99 6.39 -24.13 -18.90
CA GLN A 99 7.64 -23.93 -18.17
C GLN A 99 8.18 -22.50 -18.29
N VAL A 100 7.39 -21.51 -17.84
CA VAL A 100 7.77 -20.08 -17.84
C VAL A 100 9.04 -19.73 -17.06
N LYS A 101 9.68 -20.67 -16.35
CA LYS A 101 10.98 -20.45 -15.68
C LYS A 101 12.18 -21.00 -16.45
N GLN A 102 11.95 -21.78 -17.51
CA GLN A 102 12.98 -22.41 -18.36
C GLN A 102 12.87 -21.79 -19.76
N PRO A 103 13.67 -20.75 -20.10
CA PRO A 103 13.53 -20.01 -21.35
C PRO A 103 13.51 -20.89 -22.61
N ASP A 104 14.29 -21.98 -22.59
CA ASP A 104 14.42 -22.99 -23.64
C ASP A 104 13.16 -23.84 -23.86
N LYS A 105 12.26 -23.90 -22.87
CA LYS A 105 11.02 -24.68 -22.93
C LYS A 105 9.77 -23.83 -22.96
N ARG A 106 9.91 -22.50 -23.00
CA ARG A 106 8.74 -21.60 -23.04
C ARG A 106 7.99 -21.75 -24.35
N ILE A 107 6.69 -21.49 -24.28
CA ILE A 107 5.91 -21.17 -25.47
C ILE A 107 6.61 -20.06 -26.28
N ASP A 108 6.61 -20.22 -27.60
CA ASP A 108 7.13 -19.22 -28.54
C ASP A 108 6.34 -17.92 -28.47
N ASP A 109 7.00 -16.78 -28.63
CA ASP A 109 6.39 -15.44 -28.53
C ASP A 109 5.26 -15.26 -29.56
N SER A 110 5.39 -15.79 -30.78
CA SER A 110 4.37 -15.69 -31.84
C SER A 110 3.13 -16.51 -31.50
N LYS A 111 3.34 -17.74 -31.01
CA LYS A 111 2.26 -18.62 -30.56
C LYS A 111 1.54 -18.03 -29.35
N LEU A 112 2.28 -17.50 -28.37
CA LEU A 112 1.69 -16.85 -27.21
C LEU A 112 0.89 -15.62 -27.60
N LYS A 113 1.41 -14.78 -28.51
CA LYS A 113 0.69 -13.61 -29.02
C LYS A 113 -0.64 -14.01 -29.65
N GLN A 114 -0.64 -15.05 -30.50
CA GLN A 114 -1.87 -15.55 -31.13
C GLN A 114 -2.89 -16.00 -30.08
N LEU A 115 -2.49 -16.80 -29.09
CA LEU A 115 -3.39 -17.25 -28.03
C LEU A 115 -3.95 -16.08 -27.20
N VAL A 116 -3.16 -15.02 -27.01
CA VAL A 116 -3.60 -13.80 -26.31
C VAL A 116 -4.61 -13.02 -27.15
N ASP A 117 -4.36 -12.86 -28.45
CA ASP A 117 -5.30 -12.22 -29.38
C ASP A 117 -6.64 -12.97 -29.39
N ASP A 118 -6.61 -14.30 -29.58
CA ASP A 118 -7.79 -15.16 -29.56
C ASP A 118 -8.56 -15.06 -28.23
N PHE A 119 -7.84 -15.06 -27.09
CA PHE A 119 -8.44 -14.96 -25.77
C PHE A 119 -9.11 -13.61 -25.53
N ILE A 120 -8.50 -12.51 -25.98
CA ILE A 120 -9.06 -11.16 -25.85
C ILE A 120 -10.40 -11.05 -26.58
N GLU A 121 -10.50 -11.63 -27.77
CA GLU A 121 -11.72 -11.56 -28.58
C GLU A 121 -12.83 -12.48 -28.06
N THR A 122 -12.47 -13.68 -27.61
CA THR A 122 -13.46 -14.75 -27.36
C THR A 122 -13.80 -14.98 -25.90
N GLU A 123 -12.87 -14.78 -24.98
CA GLU A 123 -13.02 -15.21 -23.58
C GLU A 123 -12.88 -14.08 -22.56
N LEU A 124 -12.04 -13.08 -22.81
CA LEU A 124 -11.85 -11.96 -21.90
C LEU A 124 -13.16 -11.21 -21.57
N PRO A 125 -14.14 -11.05 -22.48
CA PRO A 125 -15.43 -10.43 -22.15
C PRO A 125 -16.20 -11.13 -21.01
N ALA A 126 -15.90 -12.40 -20.74
CA ALA A 126 -16.50 -13.15 -19.63
C ALA A 126 -15.86 -12.86 -18.26
N TYR A 127 -14.83 -12.03 -18.18
CA TYR A 127 -14.23 -11.61 -16.92
C TYR A 127 -14.57 -10.15 -16.65
N ASP A 128 -15.10 -9.83 -15.48
CA ASP A 128 -15.26 -8.42 -15.10
C ASP A 128 -13.90 -7.81 -14.77
N PHE A 129 -13.57 -6.66 -15.36
CA PHE A 129 -12.38 -5.90 -14.99
C PHE A 129 -12.48 -4.41 -15.32
N PHE A 130 -11.71 -3.61 -14.60
CA PHE A 130 -11.44 -2.22 -14.93
C PHE A 130 -9.94 -1.92 -14.88
N ILE A 131 -9.53 -0.90 -15.63
CA ILE A 131 -8.15 -0.43 -15.74
C ILE A 131 -8.13 1.03 -15.27
N ALA A 132 -7.29 1.32 -14.28
CA ALA A 132 -7.08 2.68 -13.79
C ALA A 132 -5.64 3.12 -13.98
N ARG A 133 -5.43 4.33 -14.49
CA ARG A 133 -4.16 5.04 -14.51
C ARG A 133 -3.94 5.77 -13.20
N HIS A 134 -2.75 5.67 -12.64
CA HIS A 134 -2.27 6.46 -11.52
C HIS A 134 -1.11 7.35 -11.97
N SER A 135 -1.25 8.66 -11.76
CA SER A 135 -0.23 9.68 -12.03
C SER A 135 0.30 10.35 -10.73
N ASP A 136 0.16 9.65 -9.60
CA ASP A 136 0.55 10.11 -8.26
C ASP A 136 2.06 10.00 -7.99
N LYS A 137 2.80 9.29 -8.85
CA LYS A 137 4.25 9.14 -8.79
C LYS A 137 4.92 9.83 -9.97
N GLU A 138 6.25 9.86 -9.93
CA GLU A 138 7.11 10.38 -11.01
C GLU A 138 6.80 9.76 -12.38
N HIS A 139 6.20 8.56 -12.42
CA HIS A 139 5.76 7.91 -13.66
C HIS A 139 4.36 7.33 -13.53
N ASP A 140 3.65 7.36 -14.65
CA ASP A 140 2.35 6.71 -14.77
C ASP A 140 2.49 5.21 -14.59
N HIS A 141 1.53 4.64 -13.87
CA HIS A 141 1.37 3.21 -13.79
C HIS A 141 -0.11 2.87 -13.84
N THR A 142 -0.41 1.68 -14.35
CA THR A 142 -1.79 1.19 -14.41
C THR A 142 -2.02 0.14 -13.33
N HIS A 143 -3.23 0.17 -12.80
CA HIS A 143 -3.81 -0.85 -11.96
C HIS A 143 -4.95 -1.52 -12.70
N ILE A 144 -4.89 -2.83 -12.84
CA ILE A 144 -5.97 -3.64 -13.38
C ILE A 144 -6.60 -4.37 -12.20
N VAL A 145 -7.89 -4.17 -12.00
CA VAL A 145 -8.68 -4.92 -11.03
C VAL A 145 -9.64 -5.80 -11.79
N ALA A 146 -9.55 -7.10 -11.58
CA ALA A 146 -10.32 -8.10 -12.32
C ALA A 146 -10.95 -9.12 -11.38
N SER A 147 -12.11 -9.66 -11.74
CA SER A 147 -12.60 -10.89 -11.15
C SER A 147 -11.75 -12.06 -11.61
N ARG A 148 -11.44 -12.96 -10.69
CA ARG A 148 -10.87 -14.26 -11.05
C ARG A 148 -11.92 -15.23 -11.54
N VAL A 149 -13.19 -14.96 -11.33
CA VAL A 149 -14.28 -15.85 -11.68
C VAL A 149 -14.76 -15.50 -13.08
N ASN A 150 -14.81 -16.50 -13.95
CA ASN A 150 -15.40 -16.36 -15.28
C ASN A 150 -16.93 -16.35 -15.16
N ASN A 151 -17.59 -15.36 -15.77
CA ASN A 151 -19.04 -15.15 -15.69
C ASN A 151 -19.86 -16.17 -16.50
N LEU A 152 -19.24 -16.95 -17.38
CA LEU A 152 -19.92 -17.99 -18.16
C LEU A 152 -19.87 -19.36 -17.49
N ASP A 153 -18.73 -19.74 -16.92
CA ASP A 153 -18.52 -21.10 -16.39
C ASP A 153 -18.21 -21.18 -14.89
N GLY A 154 -18.11 -20.05 -14.20
CA GLY A 154 -17.79 -19.97 -12.77
C GLY A 154 -16.38 -20.44 -12.39
N LYS A 155 -15.54 -20.80 -13.37
CA LYS A 155 -14.17 -21.26 -13.10
C LYS A 155 -13.30 -20.09 -12.71
N SER A 156 -12.37 -20.37 -11.80
CA SER A 156 -11.44 -19.36 -11.30
C SER A 156 -10.08 -19.41 -12.00
N ILE A 157 -9.48 -18.24 -12.21
CA ILE A 157 -8.10 -18.12 -12.68
C ILE A 157 -7.15 -18.70 -11.63
N ARG A 158 -6.24 -19.60 -12.04
CA ARG A 158 -5.23 -20.19 -11.16
C ARG A 158 -4.19 -19.15 -10.75
N THR A 159 -3.81 -19.14 -9.46
CA THR A 159 -2.80 -18.20 -8.91
C THR A 159 -1.39 -18.75 -8.86
N TRP A 160 -1.22 -20.01 -9.26
CA TRP A 160 0.08 -20.65 -9.27
C TRP A 160 1.01 -19.91 -10.22
N ASN A 161 2.20 -19.58 -9.73
CA ASN A 161 3.28 -18.99 -10.53
C ASN A 161 2.98 -17.61 -11.16
N ASN A 162 2.00 -16.85 -10.62
CA ASN A 162 1.62 -15.52 -11.11
C ASN A 162 2.78 -14.56 -11.35
N PHE A 163 3.81 -14.58 -10.50
CA PHE A 163 5.00 -13.75 -10.69
C PHE A 163 5.71 -14.06 -12.02
N ALA A 164 5.92 -15.34 -12.33
CA ALA A 164 6.59 -15.73 -13.56
C ALA A 164 5.71 -15.49 -14.81
N HIS A 165 4.39 -15.69 -14.71
CA HIS A 165 3.47 -15.33 -15.80
C HIS A 165 3.47 -13.81 -16.06
N SER A 166 3.46 -13.01 -15.00
CA SER A 166 3.51 -11.55 -15.06
C SER A 166 4.81 -11.04 -15.68
N GLU A 167 5.94 -11.65 -15.32
CA GLU A 167 7.24 -11.32 -15.90
C GLU A 167 7.33 -11.74 -17.36
N HIS A 168 6.84 -12.93 -17.71
CA HIS A 168 6.82 -13.40 -19.10
C HIS A 168 5.96 -12.48 -19.98
N SER A 169 4.76 -12.13 -19.52
CA SER A 169 3.90 -11.15 -20.18
C SER A 169 4.60 -9.80 -20.33
N ALA A 170 5.31 -9.31 -19.31
CA ALA A 170 6.03 -8.04 -19.41
C ALA A 170 7.09 -8.07 -20.51
N ARG A 171 7.87 -9.15 -20.63
CA ARG A 171 8.88 -9.30 -21.69
C ARG A 171 8.26 -9.36 -23.09
N LEU A 172 7.12 -10.04 -23.24
CA LEU A 172 6.39 -10.08 -24.51
C LEU A 172 5.89 -8.68 -24.91
N LEU A 173 5.24 -7.98 -23.97
CA LEU A 173 4.67 -6.65 -24.22
C LEU A 173 5.73 -5.59 -24.46
N GLU A 174 6.90 -5.70 -23.83
CA GLU A 174 8.04 -4.82 -24.12
C GLU A 174 8.42 -4.88 -25.60
N ARG A 175 8.45 -6.08 -26.20
CA ARG A 175 8.73 -6.24 -27.64
C ARG A 175 7.60 -5.71 -28.50
N GLU A 176 6.36 -6.06 -28.15
CA GLU A 176 5.18 -5.71 -28.93
C GLU A 176 4.95 -4.19 -29.01
N PHE A 177 5.17 -3.48 -27.91
CA PHE A 177 4.98 -2.04 -27.80
C PHE A 177 6.27 -1.23 -28.01
N GLN A 178 7.37 -1.89 -28.38
CA GLN A 178 8.68 -1.28 -28.63
C GLN A 178 9.18 -0.46 -27.41
N LEU A 179 9.01 -1.04 -26.23
CA LEU A 179 9.46 -0.47 -24.95
C LEU A 179 10.84 -1.01 -24.58
N THR A 180 11.55 -0.29 -23.72
CA THR A 180 12.86 -0.70 -23.23
C THR A 180 12.76 -2.05 -22.52
N PRO A 181 13.49 -3.09 -23.00
CA PRO A 181 13.53 -4.38 -22.35
C PRO A 181 14.14 -4.27 -20.95
N VAL A 182 13.50 -4.90 -19.97
CA VAL A 182 14.05 -4.96 -18.60
C VAL A 182 14.61 -6.36 -18.36
N GLN A 183 15.74 -6.43 -17.68
CA GLN A 183 16.36 -7.71 -17.31
C GLN A 183 15.40 -8.57 -16.49
N SER A 184 15.39 -9.87 -16.76
CA SER A 184 14.51 -10.78 -16.05
C SER A 184 15.07 -11.17 -14.69
N SER A 185 14.19 -11.43 -13.73
CA SER A 185 14.53 -11.68 -12.33
C SER A 185 15.43 -12.91 -12.12
N TRP A 186 15.32 -13.93 -12.98
CA TRP A 186 16.20 -15.11 -12.94
C TRP A 186 17.63 -14.82 -13.40
N GLU A 187 17.84 -13.75 -14.16
CA GLU A 187 19.15 -13.31 -14.63
C GLU A 187 19.83 -12.42 -13.58
N SER A 188 19.05 -11.82 -12.68
CA SER A 188 19.58 -11.00 -11.58
C SER A 188 20.14 -11.87 -10.45
N LYS A 189 21.45 -11.85 -10.27
CA LYS A 189 22.13 -12.48 -9.12
C LYS A 189 21.95 -11.73 -7.80
N GLN A 190 21.25 -10.59 -7.81
CA GLN A 190 21.01 -9.74 -6.63
C GLN A 190 19.53 -9.36 -6.52
N LYS A 191 18.99 -9.43 -5.30
CA LYS A 191 17.61 -9.00 -5.03
C LYS A 191 17.60 -7.49 -4.81
N ALA A 192 16.87 -6.76 -5.64
CA ALA A 192 16.66 -5.33 -5.45
C ALA A 192 16.02 -5.04 -4.07
N MET A 193 16.46 -3.94 -3.44
CA MET A 193 15.88 -3.50 -2.17
C MET A 193 14.43 -3.06 -2.36
N THR A 194 13.59 -3.37 -1.38
CA THR A 194 12.18 -2.91 -1.35
C THR A 194 12.10 -1.42 -1.02
N ARG A 195 10.98 -0.76 -1.36
CA ARG A 195 10.77 0.67 -1.03
C ARG A 195 10.94 0.95 0.46
N ASN A 196 10.37 0.12 1.32
CA ASN A 196 10.54 0.25 2.78
C ASN A 196 11.99 0.05 3.23
N GLN A 197 12.78 -0.76 2.51
CA GLN A 197 14.21 -0.88 2.77
C GLN A 197 14.95 0.38 2.31
N LEU A 198 14.63 0.94 1.15
CA LEU A 198 15.22 2.20 0.67
C LEU A 198 14.88 3.40 1.58
N GLU A 199 13.62 3.55 1.98
CA GLU A 199 13.20 4.61 2.92
C GLU A 199 13.92 4.47 4.28
N ARG A 200 14.14 3.23 4.74
CA ARG A 200 14.97 2.97 5.92
C ARG A 200 16.44 3.27 5.67
N VAL A 201 16.96 3.03 4.46
CA VAL A 201 18.34 3.39 4.08
C VAL A 201 18.54 4.89 4.13
N GLU A 202 17.58 5.66 3.61
CA GLU A 202 17.63 7.12 3.60
C GLU A 202 17.51 7.71 5.00
N ARG A 203 16.68 7.11 5.87
CA ARG A 203 16.47 7.58 7.25
C ARG A 203 17.55 7.13 8.24
N ASP A 204 17.92 5.85 8.19
CA ASP A 204 18.71 5.16 9.21
C ASP A 204 20.10 4.73 8.70
N GLY A 205 20.40 4.90 7.41
CA GLY A 205 21.58 4.33 6.74
C GLY A 205 21.37 2.90 6.23
N LEU A 206 22.34 2.34 5.49
CA LEU A 206 22.23 1.00 4.92
C LEU A 206 21.92 -0.06 6.00
N PRO A 207 20.99 -1.01 5.77
CA PRO A 207 20.72 -2.09 6.71
C PRO A 207 22.02 -2.85 7.01
N GLY A 208 22.23 -3.24 8.26
CA GLY A 208 23.45 -3.96 8.65
C GLY A 208 23.71 -5.22 7.81
N GLU A 209 22.66 -5.88 7.33
CA GLU A 209 22.75 -6.99 6.37
C GLU A 209 23.40 -6.60 5.04
N GLU A 210 23.07 -5.43 4.50
CA GLU A 210 23.62 -4.92 3.25
C GLU A 210 25.05 -4.40 3.44
N ILE A 211 25.34 -3.77 4.59
CA ILE A 211 26.71 -3.37 4.95
C ILE A 211 27.60 -4.61 5.01
N MET A 212 27.18 -5.66 5.71
CA MET A 212 27.92 -6.92 5.80
C MET A 212 28.15 -7.54 4.41
N ARG A 213 27.13 -7.57 3.54
CA ARG A 213 27.28 -8.12 2.18
C ARG A 213 28.32 -7.37 1.35
N ARG A 214 28.27 -6.03 1.37
CA ARG A 214 29.21 -5.19 0.61
C ARG A 214 30.63 -5.33 1.15
N ALA A 215 30.80 -5.35 2.46
CA ALA A 215 32.11 -5.59 3.10
C ALA A 215 32.70 -6.95 2.67
N ILE A 216 31.90 -8.02 2.72
CA ILE A 216 32.34 -9.36 2.27
C ILE A 216 32.72 -9.34 0.79
N GLU A 217 31.92 -8.72 -0.07
CA GLU A 217 32.22 -8.65 -1.51
C GLU A 217 33.48 -7.82 -1.79
N GLN A 218 33.70 -6.72 -1.07
CA GLN A 218 34.90 -5.87 -1.20
C GLN A 218 36.17 -6.61 -0.77
N VAL A 219 36.15 -7.21 0.42
CA VAL A 219 37.30 -7.97 0.95
C VAL A 219 37.59 -9.19 0.08
N ALA A 220 36.56 -9.84 -0.48
CA ALA A 220 36.73 -11.01 -1.31
C ALA A 220 37.36 -10.75 -2.70
N VAL A 221 37.45 -9.49 -3.16
CA VAL A 221 38.02 -9.15 -4.48
C VAL A 221 39.41 -9.76 -4.67
N ASN A 222 40.23 -9.72 -3.63
CA ASN A 222 41.61 -10.22 -3.67
C ASN A 222 41.72 -11.73 -3.38
N LYS A 223 40.59 -12.43 -3.24
CA LYS A 223 40.51 -13.86 -2.91
C LYS A 223 41.40 -14.24 -1.71
N PRO A 224 41.24 -13.56 -0.55
CA PRO A 224 42.06 -13.82 0.62
C PRO A 224 41.85 -15.23 1.18
N THR A 225 42.75 -15.65 2.06
CA THR A 225 42.48 -16.76 2.97
C THR A 225 41.33 -16.42 3.93
N ILE A 226 40.72 -17.43 4.54
CA ILE A 226 39.63 -17.19 5.50
C ILE A 226 40.09 -16.39 6.73
N GLN A 227 41.36 -16.53 7.14
CA GLN A 227 41.95 -15.77 8.24
C GLN A 227 42.01 -14.28 7.88
N GLU A 228 42.59 -13.97 6.72
CA GLU A 228 42.68 -12.61 6.18
C GLU A 228 41.29 -12.00 5.96
N LEU A 229 40.30 -12.79 5.49
CA LEU A 229 38.91 -12.33 5.37
C LEU A 229 38.36 -11.89 6.74
N ILE A 230 38.53 -12.70 7.79
CA ILE A 230 38.03 -12.38 9.14
C ILE A 230 38.72 -11.11 9.68
N GLU A 231 40.03 -11.01 9.51
CA GLU A 231 40.81 -9.85 9.96
C GLU A 231 40.45 -8.56 9.21
N GLN A 232 40.36 -8.62 7.88
CA GLN A 232 40.03 -7.46 7.03
C GLN A 232 38.60 -6.98 7.29
N LEU A 233 37.63 -7.90 7.40
CA LEU A 233 36.26 -7.55 7.76
C LEU A 233 36.17 -6.82 9.09
N TRP A 234 36.93 -7.27 10.09
CA TRP A 234 36.96 -6.58 11.37
C TRP A 234 37.68 -5.24 11.26
N ARG A 235 38.90 -5.22 10.74
CA ARG A 235 39.76 -4.03 10.70
C ARG A 235 39.17 -2.90 9.84
N GLU A 236 38.66 -3.22 8.66
CA GLU A 236 38.28 -2.22 7.65
C GLU A 236 36.79 -1.87 7.70
N HIS A 237 35.95 -2.79 8.20
CA HIS A 237 34.50 -2.62 8.17
C HIS A 237 33.80 -2.82 9.52
N GLN A 238 34.54 -3.13 10.59
CA GLN A 238 34.00 -3.45 11.93
C GLN A 238 32.93 -4.55 11.87
N VAL A 239 33.06 -5.49 10.93
CA VAL A 239 32.20 -6.66 10.79
C VAL A 239 32.87 -7.85 11.46
N LYS A 240 32.24 -8.40 12.49
CA LYS A 240 32.69 -9.64 13.14
C LYS A 240 32.34 -10.84 12.28
N ALA A 241 33.30 -11.67 11.94
CA ALA A 241 33.10 -12.93 11.25
C ALA A 241 33.52 -14.08 12.17
N ILE A 242 32.56 -14.90 12.61
CA ILE A 242 32.80 -16.00 13.56
C ILE A 242 32.53 -17.34 12.90
N VAL A 243 33.56 -18.18 12.84
CA VAL A 243 33.46 -19.55 12.31
C VAL A 243 33.10 -20.52 13.42
N SER A 244 32.16 -21.41 13.17
CA SER A 244 31.72 -22.45 14.12
C SER A 244 32.18 -23.82 13.66
N TYR A 245 32.46 -24.71 14.61
CA TYR A 245 32.97 -26.07 14.36
C TYR A 245 32.01 -27.12 14.91
N TYR A 246 32.02 -28.32 14.33
CA TYR A 246 31.36 -29.48 14.93
C TYR A 246 32.20 -30.03 16.10
N GLY A 247 31.55 -30.71 17.05
CA GLY A 247 32.23 -31.30 18.20
C GLY A 247 33.25 -32.38 17.84
N HIS A 248 33.10 -33.02 16.67
CA HIS A 248 34.02 -34.03 16.13
C HIS A 248 35.08 -33.46 15.18
N GLY A 249 35.18 -32.13 15.06
CA GLY A 249 36.06 -31.45 14.12
C GLY A 249 35.37 -31.07 12.80
N GLY A 250 35.98 -30.14 12.06
CA GLY A 250 35.42 -29.59 10.82
C GLY A 250 34.48 -28.40 11.03
N VAL A 251 34.39 -27.53 10.02
CA VAL A 251 33.61 -26.29 10.07
C VAL A 251 32.11 -26.57 9.87
N ARG A 252 31.31 -26.08 10.82
CA ARG A 252 29.84 -26.11 10.76
C ARG A 252 29.28 -24.95 9.93
N GLY A 253 29.92 -23.79 9.98
CA GLY A 253 29.47 -22.61 9.24
C GLY A 253 30.08 -21.32 9.77
N ILE A 254 29.63 -20.19 9.24
CA ILE A 254 30.11 -18.85 9.59
C ILE A 254 28.93 -17.91 9.82
N LYS A 255 29.04 -17.06 10.84
CA LYS A 255 28.09 -15.98 11.15
C LYS A 255 28.79 -14.63 11.10
N PHE A 256 28.06 -13.61 10.66
CA PHE A 256 28.53 -12.24 10.58
C PHE A 256 27.74 -11.37 11.54
N GLY A 257 28.42 -10.42 12.18
CA GLY A 257 27.85 -9.48 13.14
C GLY A 257 28.32 -8.06 12.86
N ILE A 258 27.41 -7.09 12.94
CA ILE A 258 27.75 -5.66 12.86
C ILE A 258 26.99 -4.88 13.93
N ASP A 259 27.60 -3.82 14.42
CA ASP A 259 26.94 -2.85 15.28
C ASP A 259 25.93 -2.02 14.48
N ILE A 260 24.70 -1.91 14.99
CA ILE A 260 23.64 -1.13 14.36
C ILE A 260 23.31 0.16 15.12
N GLY A 261 24.17 0.56 16.08
CA GLY A 261 24.04 1.83 16.79
C GLY A 261 22.92 1.85 17.85
N SER A 262 22.43 0.69 18.26
CA SER A 262 21.51 0.54 19.39
C SER A 262 22.21 -0.16 20.55
N VAL A 263 21.80 0.11 21.79
CA VAL A 263 22.39 -0.50 23.00
C VAL A 263 21.41 -1.47 23.66
N ASN A 264 21.94 -2.51 24.30
CA ASN A 264 21.19 -3.40 25.19
C ASN A 264 20.92 -2.70 26.53
N GLU A 265 20.07 -3.30 27.38
CA GLU A 265 19.75 -2.77 28.72
C GLU A 265 20.98 -2.64 29.63
N ASP A 266 22.01 -3.44 29.37
CA ASP A 266 23.30 -3.42 30.08
C ASP A 266 24.29 -2.36 29.52
N GLY A 267 23.89 -1.57 28.53
CA GLY A 267 24.71 -0.55 27.89
C GLY A 267 25.67 -1.07 26.81
N SER A 268 25.74 -2.38 26.57
CA SER A 268 26.56 -2.96 25.50
C SER A 268 25.94 -2.69 24.12
N PRO A 269 26.75 -2.53 23.05
CA PRO A 269 26.20 -2.37 21.72
C PRO A 269 25.46 -3.61 21.23
N ARG A 270 24.24 -3.41 20.71
CA ARG A 270 23.40 -4.47 20.18
C ARG A 270 23.87 -4.83 18.78
N LEU A 271 24.51 -5.99 18.69
CA LEU A 271 24.97 -6.57 17.44
C LEU A 271 23.83 -7.22 16.63
N LEU A 272 23.75 -6.89 15.34
CA LEU A 272 22.94 -7.63 14.38
C LEU A 272 23.72 -8.83 13.87
N TRP A 273 23.35 -10.03 14.32
CA TRP A 273 23.93 -11.28 13.85
C TRP A 273 23.15 -11.92 12.70
N LYS A 274 23.86 -12.43 11.69
CA LYS A 274 23.29 -13.25 10.60
C LYS A 274 24.17 -14.44 10.29
N GLN A 275 23.55 -15.61 10.19
CA GLN A 275 24.18 -16.78 9.60
C GLN A 275 24.51 -16.50 8.13
N GLY A 276 25.67 -16.94 7.64
CA GLY A 276 26.13 -16.64 6.29
C GLY A 276 25.14 -17.06 5.19
N GLY A 277 24.51 -18.22 5.34
CA GLY A 277 23.45 -18.67 4.42
C GLY A 277 22.19 -17.80 4.43
N ASN A 278 21.82 -17.24 5.59
CA ASN A 278 20.70 -16.30 5.70
C ASN A 278 21.08 -14.90 5.20
N LEU A 279 22.35 -14.53 5.32
CA LEU A 279 22.88 -13.28 4.80
C LEU A 279 22.84 -13.30 3.27
N ASN A 280 23.39 -14.33 2.63
CA ASN A 280 23.21 -14.59 1.20
C ASN A 280 23.47 -16.07 0.92
N LYS A 281 22.41 -16.83 0.63
CA LYS A 281 22.51 -18.28 0.41
C LYS A 281 23.42 -18.68 -0.75
N TYR A 282 23.64 -17.76 -1.70
CA TYR A 282 24.45 -18.02 -2.89
C TYR A 282 25.89 -17.54 -2.77
N LYS A 283 26.26 -16.75 -1.76
CA LYS A 283 27.63 -16.19 -1.66
C LYS A 283 28.25 -16.24 -0.27
N CYS A 284 27.47 -16.11 0.80
CA CYS A 284 28.00 -15.83 2.13
C CYS A 284 28.00 -17.05 3.08
N SER A 285 27.54 -18.23 2.66
CA SER A 285 27.76 -19.46 3.46
C SER A 285 29.23 -19.87 3.40
N PHE A 286 29.75 -20.56 4.42
CA PHE A 286 31.17 -20.91 4.50
C PHE A 286 31.70 -21.64 3.24
N THR A 287 30.91 -22.57 2.71
CA THR A 287 31.24 -23.27 1.45
C THR A 287 31.15 -22.33 0.25
N LYS A 288 30.16 -21.44 0.20
CA LYS A 288 29.97 -20.51 -0.92
C LYS A 288 31.00 -19.38 -0.96
N LEU A 289 31.56 -18.98 0.18
CA LEU A 289 32.73 -18.09 0.22
C LEU A 289 33.89 -18.71 -0.57
N GLN A 290 34.11 -20.01 -0.45
CA GLN A 290 35.15 -20.72 -1.19
C GLN A 290 34.78 -20.86 -2.67
N THR A 291 33.61 -21.43 -2.97
CA THR A 291 33.28 -21.80 -4.35
C THR A 291 32.89 -20.62 -5.25
N GLU A 292 32.33 -19.54 -4.70
CA GLU A 292 31.78 -18.43 -5.49
C GLU A 292 32.60 -17.15 -5.36
N LEU A 293 33.20 -16.93 -4.18
CA LEU A 293 34.05 -15.77 -3.92
C LEU A 293 35.55 -16.09 -3.96
N GLY A 294 35.92 -17.37 -4.13
CA GLY A 294 37.31 -17.79 -4.27
C GLY A 294 38.14 -17.68 -2.99
N ILE A 295 37.50 -17.61 -1.82
CA ILE A 295 38.19 -17.56 -0.52
C ILE A 295 38.91 -18.89 -0.27
N ASN A 296 40.19 -18.83 0.09
CA ASN A 296 41.00 -20.02 0.34
C ASN A 296 40.86 -20.49 1.80
N TYR A 297 40.61 -21.78 2.01
CA TYR A 297 40.54 -22.38 3.34
C TYR A 297 41.22 -23.75 3.35
N ASP A 298 42.18 -23.92 4.26
CA ASP A 298 42.83 -25.19 4.57
C ASP A 298 42.75 -25.41 6.09
N PRO A 299 42.08 -26.47 6.58
CA PRO A 299 41.93 -26.72 8.01
C PRO A 299 43.24 -26.83 8.80
N LEU A 300 44.29 -27.42 8.20
CA LEU A 300 45.58 -27.63 8.88
C LEU A 300 46.35 -26.32 9.05
N ARG A 301 46.23 -25.44 8.06
CA ARG A 301 46.83 -24.10 8.09
C ARG A 301 45.99 -23.15 8.95
N ASP A 302 44.67 -23.20 8.81
CA ASP A 302 43.83 -22.07 9.16
C ASP A 302 43.15 -22.15 10.53
N ASP A 303 42.77 -23.35 10.99
CA ASP A 303 41.86 -23.53 12.12
C ASP A 303 42.40 -22.95 13.44
N SER A 304 43.71 -23.02 13.67
CA SER A 304 44.35 -22.52 14.88
C SER A 304 44.17 -21.00 15.02
N GLU A 305 44.47 -20.26 13.95
CA GLU A 305 44.31 -18.80 13.94
C GLU A 305 42.83 -18.40 13.91
N ILE A 306 41.98 -19.11 13.17
CA ILE A 306 40.53 -18.83 13.17
C ILE A 306 39.98 -18.95 14.60
N LYS A 307 40.37 -19.98 15.36
CA LYS A 307 39.95 -20.14 16.76
C LYS A 307 40.46 -19.01 17.66
N ARG A 308 41.69 -18.54 17.43
CA ARG A 308 42.26 -17.39 18.12
C ARG A 308 41.48 -16.10 17.80
N LEU A 309 41.21 -15.85 16.52
CA LEU A 309 40.45 -14.69 16.03
C LEU A 309 39.00 -14.71 16.53
N ASN A 310 38.34 -15.87 16.54
CA ASN A 310 36.99 -16.01 17.11
C ASN A 310 36.96 -15.57 18.57
N LYS A 311 37.91 -16.05 19.39
CA LYS A 311 37.99 -15.69 20.81
C LYS A 311 38.24 -14.19 20.99
N PHE A 312 39.12 -13.61 20.17
CA PHE A 312 39.38 -12.17 20.16
C PHE A 312 38.11 -11.38 19.83
N LEU A 313 37.42 -11.71 18.74
CA LEU A 313 36.22 -11.02 18.27
C LEU A 313 35.02 -11.18 19.21
N GLU A 314 34.92 -12.31 19.92
CA GLU A 314 33.91 -12.50 20.98
C GLU A 314 34.18 -11.64 22.22
N SER A 315 35.46 -11.35 22.52
CA SER A 315 35.86 -10.55 23.70
C SER A 315 35.95 -9.04 23.44
N VAL A 316 36.07 -8.62 22.18
CA VAL A 316 36.26 -7.21 21.82
C VAL A 316 34.94 -6.44 21.83
N ASP A 317 34.90 -5.33 22.56
CA ASP A 317 33.80 -4.36 22.49
C ASP A 317 33.88 -3.53 21.21
N ASN A 318 32.73 -3.21 20.62
CA ASN A 318 32.65 -2.32 19.44
C ASN A 318 32.85 -0.83 19.79
N SER A 319 33.52 -0.52 20.90
CA SER A 319 33.65 0.88 21.35
C SER A 319 34.48 1.71 20.37
N GLN A 320 34.15 3.01 20.28
CA GLN A 320 34.61 4.01 19.30
C GLN A 320 36.14 4.23 19.17
N LEU A 321 36.98 3.45 19.85
CA LEU A 321 38.44 3.67 19.93
C LEU A 321 39.24 3.21 18.70
N ASN A 322 38.65 2.50 17.73
CA ASN A 322 39.35 2.13 16.49
C ASN A 322 39.43 3.27 15.45
N GLN A 323 39.12 4.52 15.82
CA GLN A 323 39.39 5.71 14.98
C GLN A 323 40.87 6.07 14.85
N GLN A 324 41.79 5.40 15.55
CA GLN A 324 43.22 5.64 15.37
C GLN A 324 43.79 4.78 14.24
N VAL A 325 43.46 5.17 13.00
CA VAL A 325 44.35 5.43 11.85
C VAL A 325 43.41 5.69 10.68
N ILE A 326 43.07 6.95 10.43
CA ILE A 326 43.00 7.59 9.10
C ILE A 326 42.75 9.07 9.34
N SER A 327 43.73 9.86 8.92
CA SER A 327 43.73 11.31 8.89
C SER A 327 42.56 11.87 8.07
N THR A 328 41.81 12.77 8.70
CA THR A 328 41.21 13.99 8.12
C THR A 328 40.47 13.89 6.79
N ILE A 329 39.14 14.01 6.85
CA ILE A 329 38.35 15.10 6.23
C ILE A 329 37.04 15.20 7.03
N LEU A 330 36.94 16.21 7.89
CA LEU A 330 35.67 16.67 8.44
C LEU A 330 35.01 17.61 7.41
N PRO A 331 33.70 17.46 7.11
CA PRO A 331 32.97 18.48 6.41
C PRO A 331 32.67 19.68 7.33
N LYS A 332 33.17 20.85 6.93
CA LYS A 332 32.88 22.18 7.51
C LYS A 332 31.39 22.51 7.44
N LYS A 333 30.61 22.27 8.51
CA LYS A 333 29.35 23.01 8.77
C LYS A 333 28.77 22.92 10.19
N ALA A 334 29.60 22.71 11.21
CA ALA A 334 29.14 22.64 12.61
C ALA A 334 29.92 23.59 13.55
N GLN A 335 30.41 24.70 13.03
CA GLN A 335 31.16 25.70 13.80
C GLN A 335 30.71 27.12 13.42
N ALA A 336 29.42 27.36 13.57
CA ALA A 336 28.81 28.68 13.66
C ALA A 336 27.41 28.45 14.22
N ILE A 337 27.24 28.65 15.53
CA ILE A 337 25.97 28.86 16.28
C ILE A 337 26.23 28.82 17.80
N ALA A 338 27.39 28.35 18.28
CA ALA A 338 27.68 28.24 19.70
C ALA A 338 28.29 29.50 20.37
N GLU A 339 28.31 30.67 19.72
CA GLU A 339 28.90 31.88 20.29
C GLU A 339 28.06 33.14 20.04
N THR A 340 26.85 33.22 20.59
CA THR A 340 26.28 34.52 21.04
C THR A 340 25.09 34.32 21.98
N LYS A 341 25.38 34.02 23.24
CA LYS A 341 24.42 34.22 24.32
C LYS A 341 25.15 34.62 25.60
N HIS A 342 25.48 35.91 25.70
CA HIS A 342 25.57 36.58 26.98
C HIS A 342 25.61 38.11 26.80
N GLN A 343 24.53 38.77 27.26
CA GLN A 343 24.48 39.98 28.10
C GLN A 343 23.49 41.07 27.64
N LEU A 344 22.79 41.59 28.67
CA LEU A 344 22.05 42.86 28.81
C LEU A 344 20.57 42.96 28.36
N ALA A 345 19.70 42.98 29.37
CA ALA A 345 18.54 43.87 29.48
C ALA A 345 18.86 44.94 30.57
N PRO A 346 18.05 46.00 30.85
CA PRO A 346 16.72 46.38 30.30
C PRO A 346 16.54 47.91 29.98
N ALA A 347 15.44 48.29 29.31
CA ALA A 347 14.55 49.43 29.67
C ALA A 347 13.54 49.83 28.55
N LYS A 348 12.38 50.35 28.99
CA LYS A 348 11.27 51.04 28.28
C LYS A 348 10.00 50.22 27.98
N SER A 349 9.15 50.15 29.01
CA SER A 349 7.69 50.06 28.95
C SER A 349 7.07 51.36 28.41
N ASP A 350 5.79 51.31 28.03
CA ASP A 350 4.84 52.42 27.78
C ASP A 350 4.34 52.63 26.33
N ALA A 351 4.89 51.93 25.33
CA ALA A 351 4.32 51.95 23.96
C ALA A 351 3.35 50.79 23.66
N LYS A 352 3.40 49.70 24.45
CA LYS A 352 2.67 48.46 24.14
C LYS A 352 1.22 48.43 24.66
N GLN A 353 0.85 49.39 25.51
CA GLN A 353 -0.44 49.41 26.21
C GLN A 353 -1.50 50.28 25.52
N ARG A 354 -1.12 51.16 24.57
CA ARG A 354 -2.10 51.89 23.72
C ARG A 354 -2.58 51.07 22.53
N ALA A 355 -1.71 50.28 21.90
CA ALA A 355 -2.06 49.50 20.71
C ALA A 355 -3.02 48.32 20.98
N SER A 356 -3.11 47.85 22.23
CA SER A 356 -4.07 46.77 22.60
C SER A 356 -5.50 47.28 22.82
N SER A 357 -5.69 48.54 23.22
CA SER A 357 -7.02 49.08 23.51
C SER A 357 -7.78 49.50 22.24
N GLU A 358 -7.07 49.97 21.19
CA GLU A 358 -7.71 50.27 19.89
C GLU A 358 -8.19 49.00 19.20
N LEU A 359 -7.41 47.91 19.27
CA LEU A 359 -7.74 46.64 18.62
C LEU A 359 -8.96 45.94 19.26
N ILE A 360 -9.10 46.06 20.59
CA ILE A 360 -10.23 45.49 21.34
C ILE A 360 -11.54 46.23 21.03
N ASN A 361 -11.50 47.55 20.88
CA ASN A 361 -12.67 48.35 20.52
C ASN A 361 -13.11 48.09 19.06
N THR A 362 -12.17 47.91 18.14
CA THR A 362 -12.50 47.52 16.74
C THR A 362 -13.15 46.13 16.66
N ILE A 363 -12.73 45.19 17.50
CA ILE A 363 -13.35 43.86 17.59
C ILE A 363 -14.77 43.94 18.17
N SER A 364 -15.01 44.83 19.16
CA SER A 364 -16.33 45.04 19.76
C SER A 364 -17.34 45.69 18.79
N ASP A 365 -16.89 46.60 17.93
CA ASP A 365 -17.72 47.21 16.87
C ASP A 365 -18.01 46.22 15.73
N LEU A 366 -17.04 45.37 15.35
CA LEU A 366 -17.23 44.30 14.35
C LEU A 366 -18.20 43.21 14.82
N ILE A 367 -18.21 42.91 16.13
CA ILE A 367 -19.15 41.96 16.73
C ILE A 367 -20.57 42.57 16.79
N SER A 368 -20.69 43.87 17.04
CA SER A 368 -21.98 44.57 17.09
C SER A 368 -22.62 44.75 15.70
N GLN A 369 -21.83 44.66 14.62
CA GLN A 369 -22.29 44.73 13.22
C GLN A 369 -22.54 43.35 12.58
N SER A 370 -22.36 42.25 13.32
CA SER A 370 -22.50 40.89 12.80
C SER A 370 -23.97 40.46 12.68
N VAL A 371 -24.56 40.78 11.53
CA VAL A 371 -25.86 40.32 11.01
C VAL A 371 -25.88 38.78 10.86
N VAL A 372 -26.23 38.05 11.92
CA VAL A 372 -26.44 36.58 11.85
C VAL A 372 -27.79 36.14 12.43
N GLU A 373 -28.51 36.99 13.16
CA GLU A 373 -29.86 36.63 13.67
C GLU A 373 -31.00 36.81 12.64
N SER A 374 -30.89 37.73 11.67
CA SER A 374 -31.98 37.97 10.72
C SER A 374 -32.10 36.91 9.63
N THR A 375 -30.99 36.36 9.16
CA THR A 375 -30.96 35.33 8.10
C THR A 375 -31.38 33.95 8.59
N LEU A 376 -31.14 33.61 9.86
CA LEU A 376 -31.59 32.35 10.47
C LEU A 376 -33.09 32.33 10.76
N SER A 377 -33.71 33.48 11.04
CA SER A 377 -35.15 33.59 11.30
C SER A 377 -36.00 33.38 10.03
N GLU A 378 -35.50 33.77 8.86
CA GLU A 378 -36.22 33.61 7.57
C GLU A 378 -35.93 32.28 6.86
N THR A 379 -34.72 31.72 7.03
CA THR A 379 -34.31 30.51 6.28
C THR A 379 -34.80 29.21 6.90
N LEU A 380 -34.95 29.15 8.22
CA LEU A 380 -35.40 27.93 8.91
C LEU A 380 -36.86 27.53 8.60
N PRO A 381 -37.82 28.48 8.56
CA PRO A 381 -39.20 28.18 8.15
C PRO A 381 -39.28 27.74 6.70
N GLN A 382 -38.54 28.38 5.80
CA GLN A 382 -38.50 28.02 4.37
C GLN A 382 -37.95 26.60 4.15
N LEU A 383 -36.90 26.21 4.87
CA LEU A 383 -36.36 24.86 4.78
C LEU A 383 -37.33 23.81 5.35
N THR A 384 -38.07 24.18 6.40
CA THR A 384 -39.10 23.32 7.00
C THR A 384 -40.29 23.11 6.05
N GLU A 385 -40.70 24.16 5.34
CA GLU A 385 -41.75 24.09 4.33
C GLU A 385 -41.32 23.26 3.11
N GLN A 386 -40.08 23.44 2.63
CA GLN A 386 -39.51 22.62 1.55
C GLN A 386 -39.44 21.13 1.92
N LEU A 387 -39.00 20.81 3.14
CA LEU A 387 -38.98 19.42 3.63
C LEU A 387 -40.39 18.82 3.75
N SER A 388 -41.38 19.63 4.16
CA SER A 388 -42.79 19.21 4.20
C SER A 388 -43.34 18.92 2.80
N GLN A 389 -43.02 19.76 1.81
CA GLN A 389 -43.43 19.54 0.41
C GLN A 389 -42.79 18.29 -0.19
N VAL A 390 -41.50 18.05 0.04
CA VAL A 390 -40.82 16.81 -0.40
C VAL A 390 -41.45 15.58 0.26
N ARG A 391 -41.83 15.67 1.54
CA ARG A 391 -42.51 14.58 2.24
C ARG A 391 -43.89 14.28 1.65
N GLN A 392 -44.69 15.30 1.37
CA GLN A 392 -46.01 15.14 0.74
C GLN A 392 -45.89 14.60 -0.70
N GLN A 393 -44.88 15.03 -1.46
CA GLN A 393 -44.61 14.47 -2.79
C GLN A 393 -44.20 13.00 -2.71
N SER A 394 -43.39 12.62 -1.71
CA SER A 394 -43.00 11.23 -1.48
C SER A 394 -44.19 10.35 -1.07
N GLU A 395 -45.08 10.85 -0.22
CA GLU A 395 -46.31 10.15 0.17
C GLU A 395 -47.30 10.04 -1.01
N ALA A 396 -47.40 11.06 -1.87
CA ALA A 396 -48.21 11.02 -3.09
C ALA A 396 -47.65 10.02 -4.12
N VAL A 397 -46.32 10.00 -4.30
CA VAL A 397 -45.64 9.02 -5.17
C VAL A 397 -45.85 7.61 -4.64
N ARG A 398 -45.75 7.40 -3.33
CA ARG A 398 -46.02 6.11 -2.70
C ARG A 398 -47.47 5.66 -2.89
N THR A 399 -48.43 6.56 -2.74
CA THR A 399 -49.84 6.24 -3.00
C THR A 399 -50.06 5.88 -4.47
N ALA A 400 -49.42 6.59 -5.41
CA ALA A 400 -49.48 6.25 -6.83
C ALA A 400 -48.82 4.91 -7.16
N PHE A 401 -47.78 4.51 -6.41
CA PHE A 401 -47.18 3.18 -6.50
C PHE A 401 -48.11 2.10 -5.95
N ASP A 402 -48.75 2.33 -4.81
CA ASP A 402 -49.70 1.39 -4.22
C ASP A 402 -50.94 1.20 -5.14
N ASP A 403 -51.41 2.27 -5.77
CA ASP A 403 -52.49 2.23 -6.77
C ASP A 403 -52.06 1.49 -8.05
N LEU A 404 -50.81 1.71 -8.50
CA LEU A 404 -50.23 0.98 -9.64
C LEU A 404 -50.03 -0.50 -9.31
N GLU A 405 -49.59 -0.84 -8.10
CA GLU A 405 -49.46 -2.21 -7.62
C GLU A 405 -50.82 -2.90 -7.57
N SER A 406 -51.85 -2.21 -7.08
CA SER A 406 -53.24 -2.69 -7.07
C SER A 406 -53.77 -2.93 -8.49
N ALA A 407 -53.55 -1.98 -9.41
CA ALA A 407 -53.94 -2.10 -10.82
C ALA A 407 -53.20 -3.24 -11.54
N ILE A 408 -51.89 -3.37 -11.32
CA ILE A 408 -51.06 -4.46 -11.87
C ILE A 408 -51.52 -5.81 -11.30
N THR A 409 -51.84 -5.89 -10.01
CA THR A 409 -52.35 -7.11 -9.36
C THR A 409 -53.71 -7.54 -9.93
N GLN A 410 -54.59 -6.57 -10.21
CA GLN A 410 -55.90 -6.82 -10.81
C GLN A 410 -55.78 -7.30 -12.27
N GLU A 411 -54.85 -6.73 -13.04
CA GLU A 411 -54.53 -7.15 -14.42
C GLU A 411 -53.86 -8.55 -14.45
N LEU A 412 -52.99 -8.84 -13.48
CA LEU A 412 -52.31 -10.13 -13.29
C LEU A 412 -53.26 -11.29 -12.97
N GLN A 413 -54.42 -10.98 -12.36
CA GLN A 413 -55.44 -11.98 -12.05
C GLN A 413 -56.18 -12.45 -13.33
N SER A 414 -56.05 -11.71 -14.44
CA SER A 414 -56.64 -12.04 -15.74
C SER A 414 -55.74 -12.89 -16.67
N HIS A 415 -54.43 -12.98 -16.37
CA HIS A 415 -53.48 -13.70 -17.22
C HIS A 415 -52.67 -14.77 -16.45
N VAL A 416 -52.87 -16.01 -16.89
CA VAL A 416 -52.25 -17.23 -16.36
C VAL A 416 -50.74 -17.23 -16.68
N GLU A 417 -49.90 -16.71 -15.80
CA GLU A 417 -48.45 -17.05 -15.76
C GLU A 417 -47.79 -16.66 -14.41
N LYS A 418 -48.21 -17.36 -13.35
CA LYS A 418 -47.82 -17.13 -11.94
C LYS A 418 -46.32 -17.22 -11.59
N ARG A 419 -45.45 -17.68 -12.50
CA ARG A 419 -44.07 -18.07 -12.14
C ARG A 419 -43.00 -17.01 -12.43
N ALA A 420 -43.20 -16.17 -13.45
CA ALA A 420 -42.26 -15.09 -13.77
C ALA A 420 -42.39 -13.90 -12.81
N ILE A 421 -43.59 -13.65 -12.31
CA ILE A 421 -43.89 -12.45 -11.53
C ILE A 421 -43.56 -12.63 -10.04
N LEU A 422 -43.66 -13.85 -9.50
CA LEU A 422 -43.17 -14.17 -8.16
C LEU A 422 -41.65 -13.94 -8.03
N SER A 423 -40.87 -14.20 -9.08
CA SER A 423 -39.41 -13.97 -9.07
C SER A 423 -39.03 -12.49 -9.16
N ILE A 424 -39.88 -11.64 -9.71
CA ILE A 424 -39.66 -10.18 -9.73
C ILE A 424 -40.07 -9.57 -8.38
N PHE A 425 -41.15 -10.07 -7.76
CA PHE A 425 -41.60 -9.62 -6.44
C PHE A 425 -40.59 -9.98 -5.33
N ASP A 426 -40.06 -11.21 -5.34
CA ASP A 426 -39.01 -11.66 -4.43
C ASP A 426 -37.69 -10.87 -4.61
N TYR A 427 -37.40 -10.43 -5.84
CA TYR A 427 -36.25 -9.58 -6.17
C TYR A 427 -36.42 -8.13 -5.70
N ILE A 428 -37.66 -7.61 -5.64
CA ILE A 428 -37.95 -6.25 -5.15
C ILE A 428 -37.99 -6.21 -3.62
N GLU A 429 -38.54 -7.23 -2.95
CA GLU A 429 -38.44 -7.35 -1.48
C GLU A 429 -37.01 -7.54 -0.99
N GLN A 430 -36.15 -8.22 -1.78
CA GLN A 430 -34.73 -8.44 -1.47
C GLN A 430 -33.80 -7.35 -2.03
N SER A 431 -34.34 -6.35 -2.73
CA SER A 431 -33.57 -5.25 -3.32
C SER A 431 -33.01 -4.30 -2.26
N THR A 432 -31.74 -3.93 -2.43
CA THR A 432 -30.97 -3.01 -1.58
C THR A 432 -31.58 -1.62 -1.46
N VAL A 433 -32.56 -1.25 -2.27
CA VAL A 433 -33.25 0.05 -2.18
C VAL A 433 -34.14 0.13 -0.93
N SER A 434 -34.88 -0.92 -0.59
CA SER A 434 -35.74 -0.93 0.63
C SER A 434 -34.88 -0.98 1.89
N SER A 435 -33.85 -1.81 1.90
CA SER A 435 -32.88 -1.90 3.01
C SER A 435 -32.06 -0.61 3.17
N ALA A 436 -31.59 0.01 2.08
CA ALA A 436 -30.84 1.27 2.15
C ALA A 436 -31.73 2.44 2.54
N LEU A 437 -32.99 2.49 2.08
CA LEU A 437 -33.93 3.55 2.52
C LEU A 437 -34.25 3.40 4.01
N THR A 438 -34.41 2.17 4.49
CA THR A 438 -34.67 1.89 5.91
C THR A 438 -33.45 2.21 6.79
N GLU A 439 -32.24 1.84 6.37
CA GLU A 439 -30.99 2.21 7.06
C GLU A 439 -30.73 3.72 7.03
N THR A 440 -30.96 4.38 5.89
CA THR A 440 -30.77 5.84 5.76
C THR A 440 -31.78 6.60 6.62
N VAL A 441 -33.05 6.16 6.67
CA VAL A 441 -34.07 6.74 7.56
C VAL A 441 -33.72 6.48 9.03
N LEU A 442 -33.17 5.31 9.37
CA LEU A 442 -32.73 5.00 10.74
C LEU A 442 -31.53 5.86 11.16
N GLU A 443 -30.52 6.02 10.30
CA GLU A 443 -29.36 6.90 10.55
C GLU A 443 -29.77 8.36 10.70
N LEU A 444 -30.65 8.87 9.82
CA LEU A 444 -31.16 10.24 9.91
C LEU A 444 -31.98 10.45 11.18
N THR A 445 -32.78 9.46 11.59
CA THR A 445 -33.55 9.49 12.85
C THR A 445 -32.61 9.50 14.07
N GLN A 446 -31.52 8.73 14.03
CA GLN A 446 -30.51 8.67 15.09
C GLN A 446 -29.76 10.01 15.20
N GLN A 447 -29.36 10.60 14.06
CA GLN A 447 -28.68 11.90 14.02
C GLN A 447 -29.57 13.04 14.52
N LEU A 448 -30.86 13.05 14.14
CA LEU A 448 -31.84 14.01 14.65
C LEU A 448 -32.06 13.86 16.16
N SER A 449 -32.07 12.63 16.69
CA SER A 449 -32.17 12.39 18.13
C SER A 449 -30.95 12.90 18.89
N GLN A 450 -29.73 12.66 18.38
CA GLN A 450 -28.49 13.14 18.98
C GLN A 450 -28.39 14.68 18.96
N TYR A 451 -28.82 15.30 17.85
CA TYR A 451 -28.85 16.76 17.74
C TYR A 451 -29.85 17.38 18.72
N LYS A 452 -31.04 16.77 18.86
CA LYS A 452 -32.04 17.16 19.87
C LYS A 452 -31.52 17.04 21.29
N GLU A 453 -30.82 15.96 21.63
CA GLU A 453 -30.20 15.78 22.96
C GLU A 453 -29.09 16.81 23.23
N GLY A 454 -28.27 17.14 22.22
CA GLY A 454 -27.26 18.19 22.30
C GLY A 454 -27.85 19.58 22.58
N LEU A 455 -28.93 19.93 21.87
CA LEU A 455 -29.67 21.17 22.09
C LEU A 455 -30.30 21.23 23.49
N VAL A 456 -30.89 20.13 23.97
CA VAL A 456 -31.46 20.04 25.33
C VAL A 456 -30.37 20.17 26.40
N LEU A 457 -29.18 19.61 26.17
CA LEU A 457 -28.03 19.76 27.07
C LEU A 457 -27.49 21.20 27.08
N GLN A 458 -27.36 21.85 25.93
CA GLN A 458 -26.97 23.26 25.85
C GLN A 458 -27.98 24.19 26.54
N LEU A 459 -29.28 23.97 26.32
CA LEU A 459 -30.35 24.72 26.98
C LEU A 459 -30.32 24.51 28.50
N LYS A 460 -30.14 23.27 28.98
CA LYS A 460 -29.98 23.00 30.42
C LYS A 460 -28.72 23.64 30.99
N LEU A 461 -27.62 23.68 30.25
CA LEU A 461 -26.39 24.33 30.68
C LEU A 461 -26.61 25.84 30.82
N HIS A 462 -27.19 26.48 29.82
CA HIS A 462 -27.53 27.90 29.86
C HIS A 462 -28.52 28.26 30.97
N LEU A 463 -29.58 27.48 31.17
CA LEU A 463 -30.51 27.68 32.29
C LEU A 463 -29.81 27.53 33.65
N LYS A 464 -28.88 26.59 33.79
CA LYS A 464 -28.12 26.37 35.02
C LYS A 464 -27.17 27.54 35.30
N THR A 465 -26.47 28.04 34.29
CA THR A 465 -25.60 29.23 34.39
C THR A 465 -26.42 30.47 34.73
N TRP A 466 -27.59 30.64 34.10
CA TRP A 466 -28.48 31.77 34.35
C TRP A 466 -29.09 31.74 35.76
N MET A 467 -29.50 30.57 36.27
CA MET A 467 -29.94 30.40 37.66
C MET A 467 -28.80 30.60 38.69
N GLN A 468 -27.56 30.29 38.34
CA GLN A 468 -26.38 30.57 39.17
C GLN A 468 -26.10 32.07 39.25
N CYS A 469 -26.21 32.79 38.13
CA CYS A 469 -26.13 34.24 38.11
C CYS A 469 -27.26 34.89 38.92
N LEU A 470 -28.50 34.40 38.81
CA LEU A 470 -29.63 34.90 39.62
C LEU A 470 -29.44 34.67 41.13
N ARG A 471 -28.91 33.52 41.56
CA ARG A 471 -28.61 33.25 42.98
C ARG A 471 -27.48 34.13 43.51
N LEU A 472 -26.48 34.46 42.69
CA LEU A 472 -25.39 35.37 43.07
C LEU A 472 -25.88 36.83 43.17
N SER A 473 -26.86 37.21 42.34
CA SER A 473 -27.50 38.53 42.41
C SER A 473 -28.48 38.68 43.58
N CYS A 474 -29.17 37.61 44.01
CA CYS A 474 -30.07 37.65 45.18
C CYS A 474 -29.36 37.57 46.55
N ASN A 475 -28.08 37.20 46.62
CA ASN A 475 -27.29 37.23 47.86
C ASN A 475 -26.57 38.57 48.10
N HIS A 476 -26.82 39.58 47.25
CA HIS A 476 -26.33 40.96 47.39
C HIS A 476 -27.48 41.99 47.49
N ILE A 477 -28.65 41.51 47.88
CA ILE A 477 -29.77 42.27 48.46
C ILE A 477 -29.96 41.69 49.86
#